data_AF-A0A2D4XGP0-F1
#
_entry.id   AF-A0A2D4XGP0-F1
#
_cell.length_a   1.000
_cell.length_b   1.000
_cell.length_c   1.000
_cell.angle_alpha   90.00
_cell.angle_beta   90.00
_cell.angle_gamma   90.00
#
_symmetry.space_group_name_H-M   'P 1'
#
loop_
_entity.id
_entity.type
_entity.pdbx_description
1 polymer ?
#
loop_
_entity_poly.entity_id
_entity_poly.type
_entity_poly.pdbx_seq_one_letter_code
_entity_poly.pdbx_strand_id
1 'polypeptide(L)'
;MKSKSFLKDLYSIIAFVISGAICAGLIFLLYDKYLNTLGFEENLKKLTSIYIGISGFLSAILMVFLAASAMRQKSYKAKIIHKISKTTQKMHNFRNIAEILFNSNIWLPGLKEYMEKDYADLTYFDVKEFYKGKSKLAIEFLQETHHYGETENLYLELKSLLMTNPKEKHIPETITYPMFYDNGIIEKWVEHKCGSGLWYVFGYKFGNYKEALNLEAVFERHREKILTLANTINHEMFENSSFNEVFFSKLWEHLTKDVIPKLSQFQNHIDKRTPRLIYYLYIVFLLLTVFGVLLPLTYLMLSFSVVAIIVGFSIVISTIFYVAVTFHIFLSKEVNR
;
A
#
# COMPACT_ATOMS: atom_id res chain seq x y z
N MET A 1 -7.70 11.37 19.97
CA MET A 1 -6.40 10.91 19.39
C MET A 1 -5.43 12.03 19.00
N LYS A 2 -5.85 13.28 18.70
CA LYS A 2 -4.93 14.35 18.26
C LYS A 2 -3.96 14.90 19.34
N SER A 3 -4.34 14.93 20.63
CA SER A 3 -3.50 15.54 21.69
C SER A 3 -2.21 14.76 22.01
N LYS A 4 -2.23 13.42 21.94
CA LYS A 4 -1.04 12.59 22.19
C LYS A 4 0.03 12.74 21.11
N SER A 5 -0.35 13.00 19.85
CA SER A 5 0.61 13.28 18.78
C SER A 5 1.30 14.62 19.01
N PHE A 6 0.52 15.65 19.36
CA PHE A 6 1.00 17.01 19.57
C PHE A 6 2.03 17.10 20.71
N LEU A 7 1.77 16.43 21.84
CA LEU A 7 2.72 16.36 22.95
C LEU A 7 4.03 15.67 22.56
N LYS A 8 3.97 14.57 21.78
CA LYS A 8 5.18 13.87 21.31
C LYS A 8 5.99 14.69 20.30
N ASP A 9 5.34 15.48 19.46
CA ASP A 9 6.01 16.40 18.55
C ASP A 9 6.66 17.56 19.31
N LEU A 10 6.00 18.06 20.36
CA LEU A 10 6.54 19.08 21.26
C LEU A 10 7.83 18.62 21.96
N TYR A 11 7.90 17.39 22.48
CA TYR A 11 9.13 16.86 23.09
C TYR A 11 10.30 16.77 22.10
N SER A 12 10.05 16.41 20.84
CA SER A 12 11.09 16.38 19.80
C SER A 12 11.61 17.78 19.50
N ILE A 13 10.72 18.79 19.47
CA ILE A 13 11.08 20.19 19.25
C ILE A 13 11.91 20.71 20.44
N ILE A 14 11.48 20.44 21.67
CA ILE A 14 12.22 20.82 22.88
C ILE A 14 13.63 20.22 22.86
N ALA A 15 13.75 18.92 22.58
CA ALA A 15 15.06 18.26 22.48
C ALA A 15 15.94 18.87 21.39
N PHE A 16 15.36 19.29 20.26
CA PHE A 16 16.08 19.96 19.18
C PHE A 16 16.60 21.34 19.62
N VAL A 17 15.77 22.14 20.28
CA VAL A 17 16.17 23.46 20.81
C VAL A 17 17.27 23.33 21.84
N ILE A 18 17.15 22.37 22.76
CA ILE A 18 18.19 22.11 23.78
C ILE A 18 19.49 21.65 23.12
N SER A 19 19.43 20.74 22.14
CA SER A 19 20.60 20.31 21.38
C SER A 19 21.26 21.47 20.63
N GLY A 20 20.47 22.36 20.02
CA GLY A 20 20.98 23.58 19.38
C GLY A 20 21.65 24.54 20.38
N ALA A 21 21.06 24.71 21.56
CA ALA A 21 21.65 25.52 22.63
C ALA A 21 22.96 24.91 23.16
N ILE A 22 23.02 23.58 23.31
CA ILE A 22 24.25 22.86 23.64
C ILE A 22 25.31 23.08 22.57
N CYS A 23 24.94 23.03 21.29
CA CYS A 23 25.86 23.25 20.18
C CYS A 23 26.47 24.66 20.23
N ALA A 24 25.63 25.70 20.34
CA ALA A 24 26.08 27.09 20.44
C ALA A 24 26.92 27.34 21.69
N GLY A 25 26.50 26.78 22.83
CA GLY A 25 27.24 26.87 24.10
C GLY A 25 28.61 26.20 24.03
N LEU A 26 28.70 25.01 23.42
CA LEU A 26 29.98 24.31 23.23
C LEU A 26 30.91 25.09 22.30
N ILE A 27 30.40 25.65 21.21
CA ILE A 27 31.21 26.51 20.31
C ILE A 27 31.79 27.69 21.10
N PHE A 28 30.96 28.40 21.85
CA PHE A 28 31.38 29.56 22.64
C PHE A 28 32.43 29.18 23.69
N LEU A 29 32.18 28.14 24.49
CA LEU A 29 33.08 27.72 25.56
C LEU A 29 34.42 27.18 25.04
N LEU A 30 34.41 26.41 23.96
CA LEU A 30 35.63 25.87 23.36
C LEU A 30 36.43 26.96 22.65
N TYR A 31 35.76 27.94 22.04
CA TYR A 31 36.41 29.08 21.40
C TYR A 31 37.04 30.04 22.42
N ASP A 32 36.34 30.35 23.51
CA ASP A 32 36.89 31.14 24.61
C ASP A 32 38.11 30.45 25.23
N LYS A 33 38.02 29.15 25.48
CA LYS A 33 39.13 28.35 26.01
C LYS A 33 40.33 28.32 25.07
N TYR A 34 40.10 28.32 23.75
CA TYR A 34 41.16 28.43 22.75
C TYR A 34 41.88 29.79 22.81
N LEU A 35 41.17 30.90 23.01
CA LEU A 35 41.78 32.23 23.12
C LEU A 35 42.55 32.43 24.43
N ASN A 36 42.01 31.91 25.54
CA ASN A 36 42.49 32.23 26.88
C ASN A 36 43.48 31.20 27.47
N THR A 37 43.72 30.06 26.80
CA THR A 37 44.58 28.99 27.32
C THR A 37 45.72 28.65 26.37
N LEU A 38 46.96 28.91 26.80
CA LEU A 38 48.16 28.51 26.07
C LEU A 38 48.23 26.98 25.90
N GLY A 39 48.53 26.52 24.68
CA GLY A 39 48.69 25.09 24.35
C GLY A 39 47.38 24.30 24.16
N PHE A 40 46.21 24.95 24.19
CA PHE A 40 44.92 24.26 24.01
C PHE A 40 44.79 23.56 22.65
N GLU A 41 45.36 24.13 21.59
CA GLU A 41 45.36 23.54 20.24
C GLU A 41 46.02 22.14 20.21
N GLU A 42 47.11 21.96 20.96
CA GLU A 42 47.84 20.69 20.99
C GLU A 42 47.03 19.60 21.72
N ASN A 43 46.30 19.99 22.77
CA ASN A 43 45.35 19.12 23.43
C ASN A 43 44.17 18.76 22.51
N LEU A 44 43.65 19.72 21.75
CA LEU A 44 42.59 19.48 20.76
C LEU A 44 43.06 18.50 19.67
N LYS A 45 44.29 18.66 19.17
CA LYS A 45 44.94 17.74 18.22
C LYS A 45 45.02 16.31 18.79
N LYS A 46 45.46 16.14 20.04
CA LYS A 46 45.52 14.82 20.70
C LYS A 46 44.14 14.17 20.83
N LEU A 47 43.13 14.94 21.23
CA LEU A 47 41.75 14.44 21.36
C LEU A 47 41.09 14.14 20.01
N THR A 48 41.51 14.80 18.94
CA THR A 48 40.95 14.62 17.59
C THR A 48 41.08 13.18 17.11
N SER A 49 42.20 12.51 17.35
CA SER A 49 42.38 11.11 16.93
C SER A 49 41.40 10.16 17.62
N ILE A 50 41.16 10.35 18.93
CA ILE A 50 40.20 9.55 19.69
C ILE A 50 38.78 9.82 19.18
N TYR A 51 38.45 11.09 18.96
CA TYR A 51 37.15 11.53 18.46
C TYR A 51 36.83 10.97 17.07
N ILE A 52 37.81 10.94 16.15
CA ILE A 52 37.69 10.27 14.86
C ILE A 52 37.40 8.78 15.05
N GLY A 53 38.12 8.11 15.95
CA GLY A 53 37.92 6.69 16.24
C GLY A 53 36.50 6.36 16.71
N ILE A 54 35.98 7.14 17.66
CA ILE A 54 34.60 6.97 18.18
C ILE A 54 33.57 7.25 17.09
N SER A 55 33.70 8.39 16.40
CA SER A 55 32.75 8.79 15.35
C SER A 55 32.76 7.83 14.16
N GLY A 56 33.93 7.35 13.78
CA GLY A 56 34.10 6.36 12.71
C GLY A 56 33.50 5.01 13.07
N PHE A 57 33.73 4.53 14.29
CA PHE A 57 33.12 3.29 14.77
C PHE A 57 31.58 3.37 14.79
N LEU A 58 31.02 4.46 15.34
CA LEU A 58 29.57 4.65 15.38
C LEU A 58 28.97 4.78 13.97
N SER A 59 29.65 5.50 13.07
CA SER A 59 29.24 5.64 11.67
C SER A 59 29.26 4.29 10.94
N ALA A 60 30.27 3.46 11.19
CA ALA A 60 30.35 2.12 10.60
C ALA A 60 29.17 1.22 11.05
N ILE A 61 28.81 1.25 12.34
CA ILE A 61 27.63 0.52 12.85
C ILE A 61 26.36 1.02 12.17
N LEU A 62 26.16 2.34 12.08
CA LEU A 62 24.99 2.92 11.43
C LEU A 62 24.93 2.56 9.94
N MET A 63 26.06 2.55 9.24
CA MET A 63 26.14 2.15 7.84
C MET A 63 25.69 0.70 7.64
N VAL A 64 26.19 -0.23 8.46
CA VAL A 64 25.77 -1.65 8.41
C VAL A 64 24.27 -1.78 8.65
N PHE A 65 23.73 -1.06 9.64
CA PHE A 65 22.30 -1.06 9.94
C PHE A 65 21.45 -0.50 8.77
N LEU A 66 21.87 0.63 8.19
CA LEU A 66 21.19 1.26 7.05
C LEU A 66 21.22 0.35 5.81
N ALA A 67 22.36 -0.26 5.53
CA ALA A 67 22.50 -1.23 4.43
C ALA A 67 21.58 -2.45 4.64
N ALA A 68 21.58 -3.04 5.84
CA ALA A 68 20.70 -4.16 6.17
C ALA A 68 19.21 -3.77 6.06
N SER A 69 18.85 -2.57 6.49
CA SER A 69 17.48 -2.04 6.40
C SER A 69 17.04 -1.84 4.94
N ALA A 70 17.91 -1.29 4.09
CA ALA A 70 17.66 -1.14 2.66
C ALA A 70 17.47 -2.49 1.97
N MET A 71 18.31 -3.48 2.29
CA MET A 71 18.18 -4.85 1.77
C MET A 71 16.86 -5.51 2.22
N ARG A 72 16.48 -5.37 3.49
CA ARG A 72 15.21 -5.88 4.02
C ARG A 72 14.01 -5.26 3.30
N GLN A 73 14.03 -3.96 3.05
CA GLN A 73 12.97 -3.28 2.28
C GLN A 73 12.87 -3.78 0.85
N LYS A 74 14.01 -3.93 0.16
CA LYS A 74 14.05 -4.49 -1.19
C LYS A 74 13.44 -5.90 -1.22
N SER A 75 13.84 -6.77 -0.29
CA SER A 75 13.30 -8.13 -0.17
C SER A 75 11.79 -8.13 0.14
N TYR A 76 11.34 -7.26 1.06
CA TYR A 76 9.94 -7.13 1.41
C TYR A 76 9.08 -6.65 0.22
N LYS A 77 9.53 -5.61 -0.50
CA LYS A 77 8.86 -5.14 -1.72
C LYS A 77 8.78 -6.24 -2.79
N ALA A 78 9.86 -6.98 -3.03
CA ALA A 78 9.85 -8.11 -3.96
C ALA A 78 8.83 -9.19 -3.55
N LYS A 79 8.76 -9.54 -2.26
CA LYS A 79 7.75 -10.48 -1.74
C LYS A 79 6.32 -9.97 -1.92
N ILE A 80 6.06 -8.68 -1.69
CA ILE A 80 4.74 -8.07 -1.91
C ILE A 80 4.38 -8.08 -3.40
N ILE A 81 5.29 -7.68 -4.29
CA ILE A 81 5.05 -7.68 -5.74
C ILE A 81 4.71 -9.09 -6.21
N HIS A 82 5.42 -10.11 -5.74
CA HIS A 82 5.11 -11.50 -6.06
C HIS A 82 3.70 -11.90 -5.56
N LYS A 83 3.33 -11.54 -4.33
CA LYS A 83 1.98 -11.78 -3.80
C LYS A 83 0.90 -11.07 -4.63
N ILE A 84 1.15 -9.82 -5.02
CA ILE A 84 0.21 -9.05 -5.86
C ILE A 84 0.07 -9.68 -7.22
N SER A 85 1.16 -10.04 -7.89
CA SER A 85 1.12 -10.71 -9.19
C SER A 85 0.31 -12.01 -9.12
N LYS A 86 0.53 -12.84 -8.08
CA LYS A 86 -0.25 -14.06 -7.87
C LYS A 86 -1.75 -13.77 -7.66
N THR A 87 -2.10 -12.80 -6.82
CA THR A 87 -3.52 -12.45 -6.57
C THR A 87 -4.16 -11.78 -7.78
N THR A 88 -3.42 -10.96 -8.52
CA THR A 88 -3.85 -10.31 -9.77
C THR A 88 -4.17 -11.36 -10.82
N GLN A 89 -3.35 -12.41 -10.95
CA GLN A 89 -3.63 -13.51 -11.87
C GLN A 89 -4.91 -14.28 -11.47
N LYS A 90 -5.17 -14.48 -10.18
CA LYS A 90 -6.46 -15.04 -9.73
C LYS A 90 -7.62 -14.13 -10.14
N MET A 91 -7.48 -12.82 -9.95
CA MET A 91 -8.48 -11.84 -10.39
C MET A 91 -8.69 -11.88 -11.92
N HIS A 92 -7.64 -12.07 -12.71
CA HIS A 92 -7.75 -12.27 -14.16
C HIS A 92 -8.61 -13.49 -14.49
N ASN A 93 -8.38 -14.62 -13.81
CA ASN A 93 -9.19 -15.82 -14.04
C ASN A 93 -10.66 -15.60 -13.64
N PHE A 94 -10.92 -14.89 -12.53
CA PHE A 94 -12.28 -14.52 -12.13
C PHE A 94 -12.98 -13.62 -13.16
N ARG A 95 -12.28 -12.60 -13.67
CA ARG A 95 -12.80 -11.71 -14.72
C ARG A 95 -13.03 -12.45 -16.03
N ASN A 96 -12.16 -13.40 -16.40
CA ASN A 96 -12.41 -14.27 -17.55
C ASN A 96 -13.68 -15.12 -17.37
N ILE A 97 -13.91 -15.67 -16.17
CA ILE A 97 -15.17 -16.40 -15.89
C ILE A 97 -16.36 -15.45 -15.98
N ALA A 98 -16.26 -14.25 -15.40
CA ALA A 98 -17.30 -13.23 -15.47
C ALA A 98 -17.60 -12.84 -16.93
N GLU A 99 -16.59 -12.67 -17.76
CA GLU A 99 -16.70 -12.35 -19.19
C GLU A 99 -17.42 -13.46 -19.95
N ILE A 100 -17.04 -14.72 -19.72
CA ILE A 100 -17.71 -15.88 -20.33
C ILE A 100 -19.19 -15.89 -19.97
N LEU A 101 -19.54 -15.69 -18.70
CA LEU A 101 -20.93 -15.69 -18.24
C LEU A 101 -21.71 -14.50 -18.77
N PHE A 102 -21.11 -13.31 -18.71
CA PHE A 102 -21.68 -12.06 -19.25
C PHE A 102 -22.04 -12.23 -20.72
N ASN A 103 -21.17 -12.86 -21.51
CA ASN A 103 -21.39 -13.12 -22.94
C ASN A 103 -22.19 -14.40 -23.24
N SER A 104 -22.48 -15.25 -22.25
CA SER A 104 -23.23 -16.49 -22.45
C SER A 104 -24.75 -16.29 -22.57
N ASN A 105 -25.45 -17.39 -22.85
CA ASN A 105 -26.92 -17.48 -22.88
C ASN A 105 -27.51 -17.85 -21.51
N ILE A 106 -26.78 -17.65 -20.41
CA ILE A 106 -27.28 -17.89 -19.05
C ILE A 106 -28.50 -17.02 -18.71
N TRP A 107 -28.64 -15.88 -19.38
CA TRP A 107 -29.69 -14.90 -19.15
C TRP A 107 -31.00 -15.27 -19.86
N LEU A 108 -32.11 -14.78 -19.32
CA LEU A 108 -33.36 -14.76 -20.07
C LEU A 108 -33.21 -14.01 -21.39
N PRO A 109 -33.87 -14.48 -22.48
CA PRO A 109 -33.94 -13.74 -23.73
C PRO A 109 -34.44 -12.31 -23.50
N GLY A 110 -33.78 -11.33 -24.12
CA GLY A 110 -34.11 -9.91 -24.03
C GLY A 110 -33.48 -9.16 -22.86
N LEU A 111 -32.96 -9.82 -21.80
CA LEU A 111 -32.32 -9.11 -20.67
C LEU A 111 -31.16 -8.23 -21.13
N LYS A 112 -30.26 -8.77 -21.97
CA LYS A 112 -29.11 -8.00 -22.46
C LYS A 112 -29.55 -6.82 -23.30
N GLU A 113 -30.48 -7.04 -24.22
CA GLU A 113 -31.02 -5.99 -25.10
C GLU A 113 -31.68 -4.88 -24.30
N TYR A 114 -32.46 -5.22 -23.27
CA TYR A 114 -33.06 -4.26 -22.34
C TYR A 114 -31.99 -3.45 -21.59
N MET A 115 -31.02 -4.12 -20.97
CA MET A 115 -29.94 -3.45 -20.23
C MET A 115 -29.06 -2.57 -21.13
N GLU A 116 -28.80 -2.99 -22.36
CA GLU A 116 -27.99 -2.23 -23.32
C GLU A 116 -28.75 -1.09 -24.00
N LYS A 117 -30.06 -1.19 -24.14
CA LYS A 117 -30.89 -0.13 -24.75
C LYS A 117 -31.24 0.96 -23.74
N ASP A 118 -31.71 0.56 -22.55
CA ASP A 118 -32.32 1.49 -21.59
C ASP A 118 -31.32 1.89 -20.49
N TYR A 119 -30.30 1.05 -20.23
CA TYR A 119 -29.37 1.21 -19.11
C TYR A 119 -27.88 1.04 -19.48
N ALA A 120 -27.52 1.30 -20.74
CA ALA A 120 -26.16 1.08 -21.27
C ALA A 120 -25.04 1.74 -20.43
N ASP A 121 -25.34 2.94 -19.94
CA ASP A 121 -24.45 3.81 -19.17
C ASP A 121 -24.43 3.53 -17.67
N LEU A 122 -25.29 2.63 -17.21
CA LEU A 122 -25.45 2.32 -15.80
C LEU A 122 -24.41 1.29 -15.37
N THR A 123 -23.81 1.52 -14.20
CA THR A 123 -22.90 0.56 -13.54
C THR A 123 -23.47 0.12 -12.20
N TYR A 124 -22.98 -1.02 -11.69
CA TYR A 124 -23.33 -1.46 -10.34
C TYR A 124 -22.93 -0.44 -9.27
N PHE A 125 -21.83 0.27 -9.48
CA PHE A 125 -21.36 1.32 -8.57
C PHE A 125 -22.37 2.47 -8.49
N ASP A 126 -22.92 2.90 -9.63
CA ASP A 126 -23.94 3.96 -9.67
C ASP A 126 -25.20 3.55 -8.91
N VAL A 127 -25.65 2.30 -9.09
CA VAL A 127 -26.81 1.76 -8.37
C VAL A 127 -26.55 1.69 -6.87
N LYS A 128 -25.36 1.26 -6.43
CA LYS A 128 -25.03 1.21 -4.99
C LYS A 128 -24.81 2.58 -4.38
N GLU A 129 -24.44 3.57 -5.18
CA GLU A 129 -24.19 4.96 -4.75
C GLU A 129 -25.36 5.90 -5.03
N PHE A 130 -26.54 5.39 -5.37
CA PHE A 130 -27.72 6.21 -5.72
C PHE A 130 -28.05 7.26 -4.64
N TYR A 131 -27.86 6.91 -3.36
CA TYR A 131 -28.09 7.81 -2.21
C TYR A 131 -27.19 9.05 -2.19
N LYS A 132 -26.08 9.05 -2.96
CA LYS A 132 -25.21 10.21 -3.12
C LYS A 132 -25.77 11.23 -4.13
N GLY A 133 -26.91 10.92 -4.77
CA GLY A 133 -27.64 11.82 -5.68
C GLY A 133 -26.93 12.09 -7.01
N LYS A 134 -25.96 11.26 -7.40
CA LYS A 134 -25.08 11.53 -8.54
C LYS A 134 -25.55 10.95 -9.88
N SER A 135 -26.49 10.01 -9.87
CA SER A 135 -26.96 9.33 -11.08
C SER A 135 -28.48 9.32 -11.16
N LYS A 136 -29.04 10.08 -12.10
CA LYS A 136 -30.47 10.08 -12.43
C LYS A 136 -30.91 8.71 -12.95
N LEU A 137 -30.07 8.09 -13.77
CA LEU A 137 -30.30 6.77 -14.37
C LEU A 137 -30.38 5.67 -13.30
N ALA A 138 -29.57 5.75 -12.23
CA ALA A 138 -29.64 4.80 -11.12
C ALA A 138 -30.96 4.95 -10.32
N ILE A 139 -31.48 6.18 -10.19
CA ILE A 139 -32.75 6.42 -9.52
C ILE A 139 -33.90 5.88 -10.37
N GLU A 140 -33.89 6.11 -11.68
CA GLU A 140 -34.86 5.57 -12.63
C GLU A 140 -34.86 4.03 -12.59
N PHE A 141 -33.67 3.42 -12.68
CA PHE A 141 -33.51 1.96 -12.57
C PHE A 141 -34.08 1.37 -11.27
N LEU A 142 -33.95 2.07 -10.15
CA LEU A 142 -34.47 1.62 -8.84
C LEU A 142 -35.97 1.89 -8.65
N GLN A 143 -36.55 2.79 -9.42
CA GLN A 143 -37.96 3.17 -9.34
C GLN A 143 -38.84 2.41 -10.34
N GLU A 144 -38.26 1.94 -11.45
CA GLU A 144 -38.97 1.13 -12.43
C GLU A 144 -39.33 -0.26 -11.91
N THR A 145 -40.33 -0.87 -12.55
CA THR A 145 -40.66 -2.27 -12.29
C THR A 145 -39.58 -3.14 -12.95
N HIS A 146 -38.78 -3.85 -12.16
CA HIS A 146 -37.74 -4.74 -12.66
C HIS A 146 -38.33 -5.88 -13.51
N HIS A 147 -38.26 -5.73 -14.84
CA HIS A 147 -38.81 -6.67 -15.82
C HIS A 147 -38.15 -8.05 -15.74
N TYR A 148 -36.88 -8.11 -15.30
CA TYR A 148 -36.11 -9.34 -15.14
C TYR A 148 -35.66 -9.59 -13.68
N GLY A 149 -36.24 -8.85 -12.73
CA GLY A 149 -35.99 -9.04 -11.29
C GLY A 149 -34.52 -8.87 -10.88
N GLU A 150 -34.02 -9.70 -9.96
CA GLU A 150 -32.64 -9.59 -9.45
C GLU A 150 -31.56 -9.88 -10.51
N THR A 151 -31.89 -10.47 -11.66
CA THR A 151 -30.91 -10.77 -12.72
C THR A 151 -30.33 -9.53 -13.39
N GLU A 152 -31.07 -8.41 -13.40
CA GLU A 152 -30.59 -7.09 -13.86
C GLU A 152 -29.42 -6.61 -12.99
N ASN A 153 -29.55 -6.76 -11.67
CA ASN A 153 -28.49 -6.41 -10.72
C ASN A 153 -27.26 -7.33 -10.87
N LEU A 154 -27.47 -8.63 -11.12
CA LEU A 154 -26.36 -9.56 -11.38
C LEU A 154 -25.62 -9.23 -12.68
N TYR A 155 -26.35 -8.81 -13.71
CA TYR A 155 -25.77 -8.35 -14.97
C TYR A 155 -24.88 -7.12 -14.73
N LEU A 156 -25.38 -6.11 -13.98
CA LEU A 156 -24.58 -4.93 -13.62
C LEU A 156 -23.36 -5.30 -12.76
N GLU A 157 -23.49 -6.24 -11.82
CA GLU A 157 -22.39 -6.67 -10.96
C GLU A 157 -21.29 -7.37 -11.76
N LEU A 158 -21.64 -8.26 -12.70
CA LEU A 158 -20.66 -8.87 -13.63
C LEU A 158 -20.02 -7.81 -14.53
N LYS A 159 -20.81 -6.87 -15.06
CA LYS A 159 -20.29 -5.73 -15.84
C LYS A 159 -19.25 -4.95 -15.05
N SER A 160 -19.50 -4.65 -13.78
CA SER A 160 -18.56 -3.92 -12.93
C SER A 160 -17.31 -4.70 -12.54
N LEU A 161 -17.33 -6.04 -12.55
CA LEU A 161 -16.11 -6.86 -12.42
C LEU A 161 -15.23 -6.77 -13.67
N LEU A 162 -15.81 -6.51 -14.84
CA LEU A 162 -15.07 -6.40 -16.11
C LEU A 162 -14.41 -5.03 -16.33
N MET A 163 -14.78 -4.02 -15.55
CA MET A 163 -14.20 -2.68 -15.61
C MET A 163 -12.78 -2.63 -15.03
N THR A 164 -11.93 -1.76 -15.58
CA THR A 164 -10.59 -1.45 -15.03
C THR A 164 -10.48 -0.07 -14.41
N ASN A 165 -11.48 0.78 -14.62
CA ASN A 165 -11.57 2.12 -14.06
C ASN A 165 -13.02 2.37 -13.60
N PRO A 166 -13.26 2.94 -12.41
CA PRO A 166 -14.61 3.26 -11.92
C PRO A 166 -15.42 4.18 -12.85
N LYS A 167 -14.76 4.94 -13.72
CA LYS A 167 -15.39 5.89 -14.64
C LYS A 167 -15.79 5.27 -15.98
N GLU A 168 -15.36 4.03 -16.26
CA GLU A 168 -15.81 3.31 -17.45
C GLU A 168 -17.32 3.07 -17.35
N LYS A 169 -18.08 3.43 -18.38
CA LYS A 169 -19.52 3.15 -18.44
C LYS A 169 -19.85 1.95 -19.32
N HIS A 170 -18.97 1.67 -20.28
CA HIS A 170 -19.09 0.57 -21.21
C HIS A 170 -17.91 -0.38 -21.03
N ILE A 171 -18.17 -1.66 -21.27
CA ILE A 171 -17.12 -2.67 -21.32
C ILE A 171 -16.45 -2.54 -22.69
N PRO A 172 -15.11 -2.40 -22.75
CA PRO A 172 -14.41 -2.40 -24.03
C PRO A 172 -14.58 -3.75 -24.75
N GLU A 173 -14.59 -3.73 -26.09
CA GLU A 173 -14.71 -4.96 -26.90
C GLU A 173 -13.65 -6.01 -26.56
N THR A 174 -12.48 -5.57 -26.10
CA THR A 174 -11.42 -6.43 -25.57
C THR A 174 -11.18 -6.12 -24.10
N ILE A 175 -11.38 -7.12 -23.23
CA ILE A 175 -11.11 -6.97 -21.79
C ILE A 175 -9.61 -6.85 -21.55
N THR A 176 -9.22 -5.78 -20.85
CA THR A 176 -7.84 -5.54 -20.46
C THR A 176 -7.51 -6.24 -19.14
N TYR A 177 -6.37 -6.92 -19.11
CA TYR A 177 -5.85 -7.64 -17.94
C TYR A 177 -4.52 -7.01 -17.50
N PRO A 178 -4.57 -5.93 -16.68
CA PRO A 178 -3.39 -5.15 -16.35
C PRO A 178 -2.46 -5.91 -15.39
N MET A 179 -1.15 -5.61 -15.45
CA MET A 179 -0.19 -6.15 -14.49
C MET A 179 -0.48 -5.68 -13.05
N PHE A 180 -1.01 -4.47 -12.91
CA PHE A 180 -1.50 -3.90 -11.67
C PHE A 180 -2.80 -3.15 -11.94
N TYR A 181 -3.83 -3.44 -11.16
CA TYR A 181 -5.08 -2.69 -11.20
C TYR A 181 -4.92 -1.32 -10.55
N ASP A 182 -5.72 -0.36 -11.00
CA ASP A 182 -5.83 0.93 -10.31
C ASP A 182 -6.45 0.76 -8.90
N ASN A 183 -5.94 1.50 -7.92
CA ASN A 183 -6.47 1.42 -6.55
C ASN A 183 -7.96 1.82 -6.52
N GLY A 184 -8.39 2.76 -7.36
CA GLY A 184 -9.76 3.24 -7.41
C GLY A 184 -10.77 2.17 -7.81
N ILE A 185 -10.45 1.29 -8.77
CA ILE A 185 -11.35 0.18 -9.13
C ILE A 185 -11.42 -0.87 -8.04
N ILE A 186 -10.28 -1.17 -7.40
CA ILE A 186 -10.24 -2.15 -6.30
C ILE A 186 -10.99 -1.65 -5.08
N GLU A 187 -10.85 -0.37 -4.73
CA GLU A 187 -11.63 0.25 -3.67
C GLU A 187 -13.12 0.15 -3.94
N LYS A 188 -13.58 0.36 -5.19
CA LYS A 188 -14.99 0.20 -5.55
C LYS A 188 -15.48 -1.24 -5.44
N TRP A 189 -14.67 -2.20 -5.86
CA TRP A 189 -14.99 -3.62 -5.68
C TRP A 189 -15.13 -4.01 -4.21
N VAL A 190 -14.28 -3.47 -3.33
CA VAL A 190 -14.35 -3.67 -1.88
C VAL A 190 -15.54 -2.95 -1.25
N GLU A 191 -15.70 -1.64 -1.51
CA GLU A 191 -16.75 -0.77 -0.96
C GLU A 191 -18.14 -1.36 -1.23
N HIS A 192 -18.36 -1.80 -2.47
CA HIS A 192 -19.65 -2.31 -2.93
C HIS A 192 -19.77 -3.83 -2.90
N LYS A 193 -18.76 -4.51 -2.36
CA LYS A 193 -18.69 -5.97 -2.21
C LYS A 193 -19.01 -6.72 -3.52
N CYS A 194 -18.41 -6.29 -4.63
CA CYS A 194 -18.69 -6.85 -5.95
C CYS A 194 -18.43 -8.36 -6.00
N GLY A 195 -19.42 -9.10 -6.49
CA GLY A 195 -19.49 -10.56 -6.48
C GLY A 195 -20.38 -11.12 -5.36
N SER A 196 -20.83 -10.30 -4.40
CA SER A 196 -21.65 -10.79 -3.29
C SER A 196 -23.09 -11.08 -3.71
N GLY A 197 -23.63 -10.34 -4.70
CA GLY A 197 -24.94 -10.65 -5.26
C GLY A 197 -24.91 -12.01 -5.96
N LEU A 198 -23.89 -12.25 -6.79
CA LEU A 198 -23.65 -13.55 -7.43
C LEU A 198 -23.53 -14.69 -6.39
N TRP A 199 -22.68 -14.52 -5.37
CA TRP A 199 -22.55 -15.50 -4.27
C TRP A 199 -23.90 -15.78 -3.61
N TYR A 200 -24.64 -14.73 -3.26
CA TYR A 200 -25.90 -14.86 -2.54
C TYR A 200 -26.99 -15.52 -3.39
N VAL A 201 -27.11 -15.14 -4.66
CA VAL A 201 -28.10 -15.74 -5.56
C VAL A 201 -27.80 -17.21 -5.78
N PHE A 202 -26.58 -17.58 -6.17
CA PHE A 202 -26.24 -19.00 -6.38
C PHE A 202 -26.28 -19.83 -5.11
N GLY A 203 -25.97 -19.25 -3.94
CA GLY A 203 -25.93 -19.97 -2.67
C GLY A 203 -27.27 -20.15 -1.97
N TYR A 204 -28.19 -19.18 -2.10
CA TYR A 204 -29.39 -19.13 -1.25
C TYR A 204 -30.69 -18.90 -2.02
N LYS A 205 -30.65 -18.27 -3.19
CA LYS A 205 -31.86 -17.92 -3.96
C LYS A 205 -31.97 -18.63 -5.30
N PHE A 206 -31.05 -19.50 -5.67
CA PHE A 206 -30.99 -20.08 -7.02
C PHE A 206 -32.27 -20.82 -7.39
N GLY A 207 -32.90 -21.53 -6.45
CA GLY A 207 -34.19 -22.18 -6.67
C GLY A 207 -35.29 -21.23 -7.18
N ASN A 208 -35.29 -19.97 -6.73
CA ASN A 208 -36.25 -18.95 -7.14
C ASN A 208 -35.90 -18.32 -8.50
N TYR A 209 -34.67 -18.50 -8.97
CA TYR A 209 -34.16 -17.92 -10.21
C TYR A 209 -33.76 -18.96 -11.25
N LYS A 210 -34.07 -20.24 -11.05
CA LYS A 210 -33.69 -21.31 -11.97
C LYS A 210 -34.27 -21.11 -13.37
N GLU A 211 -35.45 -20.50 -13.45
CA GLU A 211 -36.10 -20.12 -14.71
C GLU A 211 -35.49 -18.86 -15.33
N ALA A 212 -34.84 -18.01 -14.53
CA ALA A 212 -34.25 -16.75 -14.97
C ALA A 212 -32.73 -16.82 -15.25
N LEU A 213 -32.04 -17.81 -14.69
CA LEU A 213 -30.61 -18.08 -14.84
C LEU A 213 -30.39 -19.52 -15.31
N ASN A 214 -30.26 -19.70 -16.62
CA ASN A 214 -30.13 -21.01 -17.23
C ASN A 214 -28.65 -21.45 -17.35
N LEU A 215 -28.15 -22.14 -16.32
CA LEU A 215 -26.79 -22.71 -16.36
C LEU A 215 -26.60 -23.72 -17.50
N GLU A 216 -27.65 -24.43 -17.88
CA GLU A 216 -27.62 -25.42 -18.96
C GLU A 216 -27.52 -24.75 -20.36
N ALA A 217 -27.83 -23.45 -20.46
CA ALA A 217 -27.65 -22.71 -21.71
C ALA A 217 -26.19 -22.29 -21.97
N VAL A 218 -25.29 -22.45 -21.00
CA VAL A 218 -23.85 -22.21 -21.21
C VAL A 218 -23.28 -23.35 -22.04
N PHE A 219 -22.65 -23.07 -23.18
CA PHE A 219 -22.02 -24.08 -24.04
C PHE A 219 -21.00 -24.94 -23.29
N GLU A 220 -20.95 -26.25 -23.56
CA GLU A 220 -20.06 -27.20 -22.86
C GLU A 220 -18.60 -26.76 -22.86
N ARG A 221 -18.06 -26.32 -24.00
CA ARG A 221 -16.68 -25.79 -24.11
C ARG A 221 -16.42 -24.62 -23.15
N HIS A 222 -17.42 -23.79 -22.86
CA HIS A 222 -17.30 -22.67 -21.93
C HIS A 222 -17.40 -23.15 -20.49
N ARG A 223 -18.21 -24.17 -20.20
CA ARG A 223 -18.28 -24.80 -18.88
C ARG A 223 -16.95 -25.43 -18.50
N GLU A 224 -16.36 -26.22 -19.40
CA GLU A 224 -15.02 -26.81 -19.23
C GLU A 224 -13.98 -25.73 -18.96
N LYS A 225 -13.95 -24.67 -19.79
CA LYS A 225 -13.04 -23.54 -19.60
C LYS A 225 -13.21 -22.86 -18.23
N ILE A 226 -14.46 -22.64 -17.79
CA ILE A 226 -14.74 -22.06 -16.46
C ILE A 226 -14.20 -22.95 -15.35
N LEU A 227 -14.41 -24.27 -15.42
CA LEU A 227 -13.90 -25.22 -14.43
C LEU A 227 -12.36 -25.25 -14.40
N THR A 228 -11.70 -25.18 -15.56
CA THR A 228 -10.23 -25.07 -15.65
C THR A 228 -9.71 -23.77 -15.04
N LEU A 229 -10.37 -22.64 -15.32
CA LEU A 229 -10.02 -21.34 -14.74
C LEU A 229 -10.19 -21.33 -13.21
N ALA A 230 -11.29 -21.92 -12.72
CA ALA A 230 -11.53 -22.08 -11.28
C ALA A 230 -10.47 -22.95 -10.61
N ASN A 231 -10.10 -24.08 -11.23
CA ASN A 231 -9.00 -24.92 -10.76
C ASN A 231 -7.66 -24.17 -10.69
N THR A 232 -7.40 -23.27 -11.64
CA THR A 232 -6.20 -22.42 -11.62
C THR A 232 -6.25 -21.37 -10.50
N ILE A 233 -7.46 -20.91 -10.11
CA ILE A 233 -7.64 -19.99 -8.98
C ILE A 233 -7.32 -20.68 -7.65
N ASN A 234 -7.89 -21.87 -7.44
CA ASN A 234 -7.68 -22.68 -6.25
C ASN A 234 -7.97 -24.16 -6.52
N HIS A 235 -6.91 -24.94 -6.79
CA HIS A 235 -7.04 -26.35 -7.13
C HIS A 235 -7.73 -27.16 -6.03
N GLU A 236 -7.30 -27.02 -4.77
CA GLU A 236 -7.86 -27.76 -3.63
C GLU A 236 -9.37 -27.54 -3.47
N MET A 237 -9.86 -26.34 -3.83
CA MET A 237 -11.27 -25.99 -3.69
C MET A 237 -12.13 -26.48 -4.87
N PHE A 238 -11.56 -26.57 -6.07
CA PHE A 238 -12.31 -26.73 -7.32
C PHE A 238 -12.02 -28.02 -8.11
N GLU A 239 -11.06 -28.85 -7.69
CA GLU A 239 -10.63 -30.06 -8.42
C GLU A 239 -11.79 -30.97 -8.83
N ASN A 240 -12.68 -31.28 -7.90
CA ASN A 240 -13.80 -32.19 -8.11
C ASN A 240 -15.15 -31.47 -8.23
N SER A 241 -15.13 -30.19 -8.61
CA SER A 241 -16.36 -29.41 -8.75
C SER A 241 -17.07 -29.72 -10.07
N SER A 242 -18.40 -29.90 -9.98
CA SER A 242 -19.28 -29.98 -11.15
C SER A 242 -19.84 -28.59 -11.48
N PHE A 243 -20.19 -28.35 -12.74
CA PHE A 243 -20.75 -27.07 -13.17
C PHE A 243 -22.21 -26.93 -12.71
N ASN A 244 -22.41 -26.35 -11.52
CA ASN A 244 -23.72 -26.15 -10.91
C ASN A 244 -23.74 -24.91 -9.99
N GLU A 245 -24.88 -24.60 -9.38
CA GLU A 245 -25.07 -23.46 -8.50
C GLU A 245 -24.18 -23.50 -7.26
N VAL A 246 -23.91 -24.70 -6.71
CA VAL A 246 -23.02 -24.87 -5.55
C VAL A 246 -21.59 -24.46 -5.92
N PHE A 247 -21.12 -24.83 -7.10
CA PHE A 247 -19.83 -24.40 -7.64
C PHE A 247 -19.78 -22.87 -7.77
N PHE A 248 -20.80 -22.24 -8.35
CA PHE A 248 -20.81 -20.78 -8.51
C PHE A 248 -20.89 -20.04 -7.18
N SER A 249 -21.68 -20.52 -6.23
CA SER A 249 -21.70 -19.97 -4.87
C SER A 249 -20.30 -19.95 -4.25
N LYS A 250 -19.62 -21.10 -4.26
CA LYS A 250 -18.24 -21.24 -3.78
C LYS A 250 -17.25 -20.33 -4.52
N LEU A 251 -17.39 -20.23 -5.84
CA LEU A 251 -16.55 -19.40 -6.70
C LEU A 251 -16.63 -17.92 -6.29
N TRP A 252 -17.84 -17.36 -6.24
CA TRP A 252 -18.05 -15.96 -5.91
C TRP A 252 -17.80 -15.63 -4.43
N GLU A 253 -18.01 -16.59 -3.54
CA GLU A 253 -17.58 -16.49 -2.15
C GLU A 253 -16.06 -16.34 -2.05
N HIS A 254 -15.30 -17.15 -2.79
CA HIS A 254 -13.84 -17.08 -2.79
C HIS A 254 -13.33 -15.74 -3.36
N LEU A 255 -13.99 -15.20 -4.40
CA LEU A 255 -13.67 -13.88 -4.92
C LEU A 255 -13.83 -12.79 -3.85
N THR A 256 -14.99 -12.75 -3.20
CA THR A 256 -15.40 -11.68 -2.29
C THR A 256 -14.71 -11.75 -0.93
N LYS A 257 -14.50 -12.96 -0.40
CA LYS A 257 -13.91 -13.14 0.94
C LYS A 257 -12.39 -13.28 0.92
N ASP A 258 -11.79 -13.65 -0.21
CA ASP A 258 -10.34 -13.90 -0.29
C ASP A 258 -9.62 -13.00 -1.30
N VAL A 259 -9.98 -13.07 -2.58
CA VAL A 259 -9.16 -12.46 -3.64
C VAL A 259 -9.23 -10.93 -3.64
N ILE A 260 -10.43 -10.34 -3.68
CA ILE A 260 -10.60 -8.88 -3.67
C ILE A 260 -9.98 -8.24 -2.40
N PRO A 261 -10.27 -8.74 -1.17
CA PRO A 261 -9.67 -8.21 0.04
C PRO A 261 -8.13 -8.31 0.05
N LYS A 262 -7.56 -9.46 -0.35
CA LYS A 262 -6.10 -9.62 -0.41
C LYS A 262 -5.46 -8.69 -1.44
N LEU A 263 -6.11 -8.50 -2.58
CA LEU A 263 -5.64 -7.60 -3.64
C LEU A 263 -5.55 -6.16 -3.11
N SER A 264 -6.62 -5.68 -2.46
CA SER A 264 -6.66 -4.37 -1.80
C SER A 264 -5.61 -4.24 -0.69
N GLN A 265 -5.50 -5.24 0.18
CA GLN A 265 -4.50 -5.24 1.25
C GLN A 265 -3.08 -5.13 0.70
N PHE A 266 -2.72 -5.93 -0.30
CA PHE A 266 -1.36 -5.94 -0.81
C PHE A 266 -0.99 -4.67 -1.58
N GLN A 267 -1.91 -4.10 -2.38
CA GLN A 267 -1.64 -2.82 -3.04
C GLN A 267 -1.40 -1.68 -2.05
N ASN A 268 -2.18 -1.62 -0.97
CA ASN A 268 -1.96 -0.66 0.12
C ASN A 268 -0.56 -0.77 0.78
N HIS A 269 0.14 -1.90 0.60
CA HIS A 269 1.52 -2.06 1.09
C HIS A 269 2.58 -1.58 0.11
N ILE A 270 2.30 -1.46 -1.19
CA ILE A 270 3.24 -0.88 -2.17
C ILE A 270 3.43 0.61 -1.91
N ASP A 271 2.35 1.31 -1.54
CA ASP A 271 2.35 2.76 -1.34
C ASP A 271 3.00 3.20 0.00
N LYS A 272 3.39 2.25 0.85
CA LYS A 272 4.10 2.56 2.10
C LYS A 272 5.51 3.06 1.79
N ARG A 273 5.68 4.38 1.95
CA ARG A 273 6.98 5.07 1.89
C ARG A 273 7.96 4.51 2.93
N THR A 274 9.25 4.63 2.64
CA THR A 274 10.35 4.33 3.57
C THR A 274 10.05 4.90 4.96
N PRO A 275 10.14 4.10 6.05
CA PRO A 275 9.99 4.57 7.42
C PRO A 275 10.80 5.83 7.70
N ARG A 276 10.17 6.82 8.35
CA ARG A 276 10.83 8.10 8.69
C ARG A 276 12.06 7.90 9.58
N LEU A 277 12.06 6.82 10.39
CA LEU A 277 13.19 6.44 11.22
C LEU A 277 14.47 6.16 10.42
N ILE A 278 14.36 5.56 9.23
CA ILE A 278 15.55 5.26 8.40
C ILE A 278 16.13 6.55 7.85
N TYR A 279 15.29 7.50 7.43
CA TYR A 279 15.74 8.82 7.00
C TYR A 279 16.41 9.59 8.15
N TYR A 280 15.84 9.52 9.35
CA TYR A 280 16.43 10.09 10.56
C TYR A 280 17.83 9.52 10.86
N LEU A 281 17.98 8.20 10.87
CA LEU A 281 19.26 7.54 11.11
C LEU A 281 20.28 7.83 9.99
N TYR A 282 19.82 8.02 8.75
CA TYR A 282 20.67 8.44 7.64
C TYR A 282 21.25 9.86 7.83
N ILE A 283 20.44 10.81 8.32
CA ILE A 283 20.94 12.16 8.65
C ILE A 283 22.00 12.09 9.76
N VAL A 284 21.73 11.31 10.82
CA VAL A 284 22.69 11.14 11.93
C VAL A 284 24.01 10.53 11.41
N PHE A 285 23.93 9.51 10.55
CA PHE A 285 25.10 8.92 9.91
C PHE A 285 25.90 9.94 9.09
N LEU A 286 25.22 10.81 8.33
CA LEU A 286 25.87 11.83 7.52
C LEU A 286 26.57 12.87 8.40
N LEU A 287 25.92 13.34 9.47
CA LEU A 287 26.51 14.29 10.43
C LEU A 287 27.76 13.71 11.12
N LEU A 288 27.71 12.45 11.56
CA LEU A 288 28.87 11.77 12.17
C LEU A 288 30.01 11.57 11.17
N THR A 289 29.70 11.24 9.92
CA THR A 289 30.73 11.03 8.89
C THR A 289 31.40 12.36 8.52
N VAL A 290 30.62 13.41 8.27
CA VAL A 290 31.15 14.71 7.83
C VAL A 290 31.87 15.43 8.98
N PHE A 291 31.23 15.60 10.13
CA PHE A 291 31.77 16.40 11.25
C PHE A 291 32.58 15.58 12.26
N GLY A 292 32.37 14.26 12.29
CA GLY A 292 33.06 13.35 13.21
C GLY A 292 34.31 12.70 12.62
N VAL A 293 34.38 12.54 11.29
CA VAL A 293 35.47 11.82 10.62
C VAL A 293 36.16 12.67 9.56
N LEU A 294 35.44 13.13 8.53
CA LEU A 294 36.04 13.82 7.40
C LEU A 294 36.65 15.17 7.80
N LEU A 295 35.87 16.03 8.47
CA LEU A 295 36.33 17.35 8.88
C LEU A 295 37.56 17.30 9.81
N PRO A 296 37.57 16.49 10.89
CA PRO A 296 38.75 16.41 11.75
C PRO A 296 39.96 15.75 11.07
N LEU A 297 39.74 14.83 10.13
CA LEU A 297 40.82 14.24 9.34
C LEU A 297 41.45 15.28 8.39
N THR A 298 40.64 16.12 7.74
CA THR A 298 41.16 17.24 6.93
C THR A 298 41.95 18.23 7.77
N TYR A 299 41.53 18.50 9.01
CA TYR A 299 42.31 19.33 9.94
C TYR A 299 43.68 18.72 10.27
N LEU A 300 43.73 17.42 10.58
CA LEU A 300 44.99 16.75 10.90
C LEU A 300 45.95 16.72 9.71
N MET A 301 45.42 16.54 8.49
CA MET A 301 46.26 16.42 7.28
C MET A 301 46.68 17.77 6.69
N LEU A 302 45.82 18.79 6.74
CA LEU A 302 46.02 20.07 6.05
C LEU A 302 46.29 21.25 7.00
N SER A 303 46.35 21.01 8.31
CA SER A 303 46.44 22.05 9.34
C SER A 303 45.35 23.13 9.16
N PHE A 304 44.12 22.68 8.90
CA PHE A 304 42.97 23.55 8.69
C PHE A 304 42.63 24.37 9.96
N SER A 305 41.71 25.33 9.88
CA SER A 305 41.38 26.20 11.02
C SER A 305 40.92 25.41 12.26
N VAL A 306 41.48 25.74 13.44
CA VAL A 306 41.10 25.18 14.75
C VAL A 306 39.60 25.39 15.04
N VAL A 307 39.04 26.51 14.56
CA VAL A 307 37.61 26.83 14.69
C VAL A 307 36.74 25.78 14.00
N ALA A 308 37.19 25.21 12.87
CA ALA A 308 36.44 24.18 12.17
C ALA A 308 36.29 22.90 13.00
N ILE A 309 37.33 22.51 13.75
CA ILE A 309 37.24 21.38 14.69
C ILE A 309 36.32 21.69 15.86
N ILE A 310 36.42 22.89 16.43
CA ILE A 310 35.54 23.30 17.54
C ILE A 310 34.06 23.18 17.11
N VAL A 311 33.73 23.64 15.91
CA VAL A 311 32.39 23.50 15.32
C VAL A 311 32.04 22.02 15.11
N GLY A 312 32.96 21.22 14.54
CA GLY A 312 32.75 19.79 14.31
C GLY A 312 32.43 19.01 15.59
N PHE A 313 33.23 19.20 16.64
CA PHE A 313 33.03 18.59 17.96
C PHE A 313 31.66 18.96 18.54
N SER A 314 31.32 20.25 18.46
CA SER A 314 30.07 20.76 19.00
C SER A 314 28.85 20.16 18.28
N ILE A 315 28.91 20.03 16.94
CA ILE A 315 27.83 19.42 16.15
C ILE A 315 27.63 17.95 16.50
N VAL A 316 28.71 17.16 16.58
CA VAL A 316 28.58 15.72 16.87
C VAL A 316 28.11 15.47 18.29
N ILE A 317 28.67 16.16 19.29
CA ILE A 317 28.25 16.02 20.69
C ILE A 317 26.75 16.37 20.82
N SER A 318 26.33 17.46 20.19
CA SER A 318 24.92 17.90 20.20
C SER A 318 24.01 16.91 19.47
N THR A 319 24.48 16.31 18.38
CA THR A 319 23.76 15.27 17.63
C THR A 319 23.60 14.00 18.48
N ILE A 320 24.66 13.54 19.14
CA ILE A 320 24.60 12.38 20.04
C ILE A 320 23.62 12.63 21.19
N PHE A 321 23.67 13.82 21.79
CA PHE A 321 22.73 14.21 22.83
C PHE A 321 21.29 14.20 22.31
N TYR A 322 21.05 14.80 21.15
CA TYR A 322 19.72 14.82 20.54
C TYR A 322 19.19 13.42 20.28
N VAL A 323 20.03 12.53 19.75
CA VAL A 323 19.68 11.12 19.53
C VAL A 323 19.35 10.45 20.85
N ALA A 324 20.18 10.58 21.88
CA ALA A 324 19.96 9.94 23.17
C ALA A 324 18.61 10.34 23.80
N VAL A 325 18.22 11.61 23.70
CA VAL A 325 16.96 12.11 24.27
C VAL A 325 15.75 11.72 23.41
N THR A 326 15.87 11.74 22.09
CA THR A 326 14.72 11.53 21.19
C THR A 326 14.49 10.08 20.77
N PHE A 327 15.48 9.19 20.96
CA PHE A 327 15.41 7.81 20.47
C PHE A 327 14.17 7.05 20.95
N HIS A 328 13.84 7.16 22.25
CA HIS A 328 12.65 6.53 22.82
C HIS A 328 11.35 7.05 22.19
N ILE A 329 11.29 8.35 21.89
CA ILE A 329 10.11 8.98 21.27
C ILE A 329 9.89 8.40 19.87
N PHE A 330 10.96 8.29 19.08
CA PHE A 330 10.92 7.71 17.74
C PHE A 330 10.52 6.23 17.75
N LEU A 331 11.11 5.41 18.64
CA LEU A 331 10.71 4.02 18.81
C LEU A 331 9.23 3.89 19.17
N SER A 332 8.74 4.69 20.11
CA SER A 332 7.32 4.65 20.53
C SER A 332 6.34 5.09 19.44
N LYS A 333 6.81 5.84 18.42
CA LYS A 333 5.99 6.28 17.28
C LYS A 333 5.93 5.21 16.20
N GLU A 334 7.00 4.46 16.00
CA GLU A 334 7.07 3.42 14.97
C GLU A 334 6.44 2.10 15.42
N VAL A 335 6.51 1.75 16.71
CA VAL A 335 5.87 0.54 17.27
C VAL A 335 4.34 0.66 17.34
N ASN A 336 3.82 1.87 17.50
CA ASN A 336 2.38 2.15 17.60
C ASN A 336 1.74 2.54 16.25
N ARG A 337 2.44 2.31 15.13
CA ARG A 337 2.00 2.61 13.77
C ARG A 337 1.78 1.33 13.00
#